data_AF-A0A5H8JVG8-F1
#
_entry.id   AF-A0A5H8JVG8-F1
#
_cell.length_a   1.000
_cell.length_b   1.000
_cell.length_c   1.000
_cell.angle_alpha   90.00
_cell.angle_beta   90.00
_cell.angle_gamma   90.00
#
_symmetry.space_group_name_H-M   'P 1'
#
loop_
_entity.id
_entity.type
_entity.pdbx_description
1 polymer ?
#
loop_
_entity_poly.entity_id
_entity_poly.type
_entity_poly.pdbx_seq_one_letter_code
_entity_poly.pdbx_strand_id
1 'polypeptide(L)'
;AVAAYSYMALVPLIQPPIMRALTSEKERKIRMVQLRTVSKREKILFPVVLLLLVALLLPDAAPLLGMFCFGNLMRESGVVERLSDTVQNGLINIVTIFLGLSVGAKLVADKFLQPQTLGILLLGVVAFGIGTAAGVLMAKLLNVFSKNKINPLIGSAGGSAVPMAARVSNKVGLESDPQNFLLMHAMGPNVAGVIGSAIAAGVMLKYVLAM
;
A
#
# COMPACT_ATOMS: atom_id res chain seq x y z
N ALA A 1 -5.70 7.72 13.45
CA ALA A 1 -5.92 8.44 12.18
C ALA A 1 -4.92 9.59 11.98
N VAL A 2 -4.84 10.57 12.90
CA VAL A 2 -3.90 11.71 12.79
C VAL A 2 -2.46 11.26 12.53
N ALA A 3 -1.94 10.36 13.38
CA ALA A 3 -0.61 9.77 13.22
C ALA A 3 -0.44 9.06 11.87
N ALA A 4 -1.44 8.29 11.43
CA ALA A 4 -1.37 7.54 10.18
C ALA A 4 -1.22 8.46 8.95
N TYR A 5 -2.09 9.46 8.79
CA TYR A 5 -2.01 10.39 7.66
C TYR A 5 -0.76 11.29 7.72
N SER A 6 -0.34 11.69 8.92
CA SER A 6 0.91 12.43 9.12
C SER A 6 2.12 11.60 8.67
N TYR A 7 2.24 10.34 9.11
CA TYR A 7 3.35 9.48 8.71
C TYR A 7 3.30 9.06 7.24
N MET A 8 2.10 8.86 6.66
CA MET A 8 1.97 8.64 5.21
C MET A 8 2.53 9.81 4.41
N ALA A 9 2.34 11.05 4.86
CA ALA A 9 2.92 12.23 4.22
C ALA A 9 4.45 12.35 4.44
N LEU A 10 4.98 11.74 5.51
CA LEU A 10 6.41 11.70 5.82
C LEU A 10 7.16 10.55 5.14
N VAL A 11 6.49 9.71 4.34
CA VAL A 11 7.13 8.65 3.54
C VAL A 11 8.31 9.16 2.69
N PRO A 12 8.24 10.32 2.00
CA PRO A 12 9.39 10.87 1.28
C PRO A 12 10.60 11.23 2.14
N LEU A 13 10.41 11.40 3.45
CA LEU A 13 11.47 11.67 4.41
C LEU A 13 12.04 10.38 5.01
N ILE A 14 11.17 9.42 5.34
CA ILE A 14 11.53 8.18 6.05
C ILE A 14 12.11 7.12 5.09
N GLN A 15 11.49 6.95 3.91
CA GLN A 15 11.80 5.85 2.99
C GLN A 15 13.19 5.97 2.34
N PRO A 16 13.63 7.14 1.82
CA PRO A 16 14.92 7.24 1.11
C PRO A 16 16.15 6.96 1.97
N PRO A 17 16.28 7.44 3.22
CA PRO A 17 17.41 7.08 4.08
C PRO A 17 17.56 5.57 4.29
N ILE A 18 16.45 4.86 4.47
CA ILE A 18 16.44 3.40 4.66
C ILE A 18 16.87 2.69 3.37
N MET A 19 16.35 3.14 2.23
CA MET A 19 16.79 2.63 0.93
C MET A 19 18.29 2.85 0.75
N ARG A 20 18.81 4.02 1.15
CA ARG A 20 20.23 4.34 1.04
C ARG A 20 21.11 3.50 1.96
N ALA A 21 20.62 3.18 3.16
CA ALA A 21 21.33 2.38 4.15
C ALA A 21 21.37 0.88 3.80
N LEU A 22 20.29 0.32 3.25
CA LEU A 22 20.15 -1.13 3.05
C LEU A 22 20.49 -1.62 1.64
N THR A 23 20.42 -0.77 0.61
CA THR A 23 20.65 -1.18 -0.79
C THR A 23 21.99 -0.68 -1.32
N SER A 24 22.68 -1.49 -2.11
CA SER A 24 23.91 -1.08 -2.80
C SER A 24 23.60 -0.37 -4.12
N GLU A 25 24.50 0.48 -4.60
CA GLU A 25 24.32 1.17 -5.88
C GLU A 25 24.15 0.21 -7.07
N LYS A 26 24.86 -0.94 -7.05
CA LYS A 26 24.75 -1.97 -8.08
C LYS A 26 23.32 -2.52 -8.17
N GLU A 27 22.67 -2.73 -7.02
CA GLU A 27 21.28 -3.20 -6.97
C GLU A 27 20.29 -2.13 -7.42
N ARG A 28 20.54 -0.85 -7.10
CA ARG A 28 19.68 0.27 -7.51
C ARG A 28 19.62 0.47 -9.02
N LYS A 29 20.70 0.11 -9.72
CA LYS A 29 20.84 0.19 -11.18
C LYS A 29 20.27 -1.01 -11.93
N ILE A 30 19.63 -1.97 -11.24
CA ILE A 30 18.92 -3.07 -11.91
C ILE A 30 17.78 -2.49 -12.76
N ARG A 31 17.80 -2.83 -14.05
CA ARG A 31 16.75 -2.51 -15.02
C ARG A 31 15.64 -3.54 -14.93
N MET A 32 14.41 -3.06 -14.77
CA MET A 32 13.24 -3.95 -14.78
C MET A 32 12.81 -4.26 -16.21
N VAL A 33 12.40 -5.51 -16.43
CA VAL A 33 11.79 -5.94 -17.69
C VAL A 33 10.43 -5.27 -17.85
N GLN A 34 10.11 -4.87 -19.08
CA GLN A 34 8.80 -4.31 -19.41
C GLN A 34 7.65 -5.22 -18.94
N LEU A 35 6.55 -4.58 -18.52
CA LEU A 35 5.37 -5.30 -18.04
C LEU A 35 4.77 -6.16 -19.15
N ARG A 36 4.26 -7.34 -18.77
CA ARG A 36 3.49 -8.19 -19.69
C ARG A 36 2.19 -7.51 -20.11
N THR A 37 1.71 -7.83 -21.31
CA THR A 37 0.35 -7.47 -21.72
C THR A 37 -0.65 -8.24 -20.86
N VAL A 38 -1.49 -7.51 -20.12
CA VAL A 38 -2.54 -8.11 -19.28
C VAL A 38 -3.85 -8.07 -20.05
N SER A 39 -4.52 -9.22 -20.17
CA SER A 39 -5.80 -9.29 -20.87
C SER A 39 -6.91 -8.58 -20.08
N LYS A 40 -7.92 -8.04 -20.77
CA LYS A 40 -9.06 -7.40 -20.10
C LYS A 40 -9.81 -8.36 -19.18
N ARG A 41 -9.93 -9.62 -19.60
CA ARG A 41 -10.55 -10.69 -18.80
C ARG A 41 -9.79 -10.95 -17.51
N GLU A 42 -8.46 -11.00 -17.56
CA GLU A 42 -7.63 -11.19 -16.36
C GLU A 42 -7.82 -10.06 -15.34
N LYS A 43 -7.92 -8.81 -15.78
CA LYS A 43 -8.21 -7.67 -14.90
C LYS A 43 -9.59 -7.75 -14.24
N ILE A 44 -10.60 -8.21 -14.98
CA ILE A 44 -11.97 -8.37 -14.46
C ILE A 44 -12.07 -9.54 -13.48
N LEU A 45 -11.42 -10.66 -13.77
CA LEU A 45 -11.48 -11.86 -12.92
C LEU A 45 -10.63 -11.71 -11.66
N PHE A 46 -9.55 -10.92 -11.67
CA PHE A 46 -8.68 -10.72 -10.52
C PHE A 46 -9.42 -10.37 -9.21
N PRO A 47 -10.28 -9.32 -9.14
CA PRO A 47 -11.01 -9.01 -7.91
C PRO A 47 -11.98 -10.11 -7.49
N VAL A 48 -12.57 -10.85 -8.44
CA VAL A 48 -13.50 -11.96 -8.13
C VAL A 48 -12.74 -13.12 -7.49
N VAL A 49 -11.61 -13.52 -8.08
CA VAL A 49 -10.76 -14.59 -7.53
C VAL A 49 -10.20 -14.19 -6.16
N LEU A 50 -9.75 -12.94 -6.01
CA LEU A 50 -9.29 -12.41 -4.73
C LEU A 50 -10.38 -12.49 -3.66
N LEU A 51 -11.60 -12.05 -3.99
CA LEU A 51 -12.73 -12.09 -3.06
C LEU A 51 -13.09 -13.52 -2.64
N LEU A 52 -13.14 -14.46 -3.59
CA LEU A 52 -13.41 -15.87 -3.29
C LEU A 52 -12.33 -16.47 -2.37
N LEU A 53 -11.06 -16.14 -2.62
CA LEU A 53 -9.95 -16.62 -1.82
C LEU A 53 -10.00 -16.06 -0.38
N VAL A 54 -10.37 -14.79 -0.24
CA VAL A 54 -10.59 -14.14 1.07
C VAL A 54 -11.78 -14.77 1.80
N ALA A 55 -12.90 -14.99 1.11
CA ALA A 55 -14.09 -15.59 1.71
C ALA A 55 -13.81 -17.01 2.25
N LEU A 56 -12.96 -17.78 1.58
CA LEU A 56 -12.59 -19.14 1.99
C LEU A 56 -11.57 -19.17 3.14
N LEU A 57 -10.54 -18.32 3.09
CA LEU A 57 -9.41 -18.40 4.02
C LEU A 57 -9.53 -17.47 5.24
N LEU A 58 -10.12 -16.28 5.06
CA LEU A 58 -10.18 -15.23 6.07
C LEU A 58 -11.47 -14.40 5.93
N PRO A 59 -12.63 -14.96 6.35
CA PRO A 59 -13.92 -14.30 6.20
C PRO A 59 -14.00 -12.96 6.97
N ASP A 60 -13.24 -12.79 8.04
CA ASP A 60 -13.18 -11.53 8.81
C ASP A 60 -12.61 -10.35 7.99
N ALA A 61 -11.84 -10.62 6.93
CA ALA A 61 -11.36 -9.60 5.98
C ALA A 61 -12.37 -9.31 4.85
N ALA A 62 -13.44 -10.10 4.71
CA ALA A 62 -14.44 -9.96 3.66
C ALA A 62 -15.09 -8.57 3.57
N PRO A 63 -15.47 -7.86 4.67
CA PRO A 63 -16.06 -6.53 4.53
C PRO A 63 -15.06 -5.50 3.97
N LEU A 64 -13.77 -5.64 4.27
CA LEU A 64 -12.73 -4.73 3.77
C LEU A 64 -12.37 -5.04 2.32
N LEU A 65 -11.98 -6.28 2.04
CA LEU A 65 -11.54 -6.70 0.71
C LEU A 65 -12.70 -6.84 -0.28
N GLY A 66 -13.91 -7.15 0.19
CA GLY A 66 -15.12 -7.16 -0.63
C GLY A 66 -15.47 -5.79 -1.19
N MET A 67 -15.48 -4.75 -0.34
CA MET A 67 -15.73 -3.38 -0.79
C MET A 67 -14.60 -2.86 -1.70
N PHE A 68 -13.35 -3.24 -1.41
CA PHE A 68 -12.22 -2.96 -2.31
C PHE A 68 -12.39 -3.62 -3.68
N CYS A 69 -12.74 -4.91 -3.72
CA CYS A 69 -12.93 -5.68 -4.96
C CYS A 69 -14.13 -5.17 -5.76
N PHE A 70 -15.20 -4.72 -5.10
CA PHE A 70 -16.34 -4.09 -5.76
C PHE A 70 -15.95 -2.80 -6.49
N GLY A 71 -15.17 -1.92 -5.84
CA GLY A 71 -14.59 -0.74 -6.47
C GLY A 71 -13.72 -1.08 -7.68
N ASN A 72 -12.87 -2.09 -7.55
CA ASN A 72 -12.01 -2.57 -8.64
C ASN A 72 -12.84 -3.13 -9.82
N LEU A 73 -13.86 -3.94 -9.53
CA LEU A 73 -14.73 -4.52 -10.55
C LEU A 73 -15.54 -3.46 -11.29
N MET A 74 -16.06 -2.43 -10.60
CA MET A 74 -16.75 -1.31 -11.28
C MET A 74 -15.83 -0.60 -12.28
N ARG A 75 -14.58 -0.37 -11.89
CA ARG A 75 -13.56 0.25 -12.76
C ARG A 75 -13.18 -0.64 -13.94
N GLU A 76 -13.00 -1.94 -13.71
CA GLU A 76 -12.54 -2.86 -14.74
C GLU A 76 -13.66 -3.41 -15.63
N SER A 77 -14.92 -3.41 -15.18
CA SER A 77 -16.05 -3.92 -15.96
C SER A 77 -16.36 -3.07 -17.20
N GLY A 78 -16.20 -1.74 -17.11
CA GLY A 78 -16.39 -0.82 -18.24
C GLY A 78 -17.85 -0.59 -18.67
N VAL A 79 -18.83 -1.31 -18.09
CA VAL A 79 -20.27 -1.11 -18.40
C VAL A 79 -20.99 -0.22 -17.38
N VAL A 80 -20.32 0.08 -16.27
CA VAL A 80 -20.85 0.89 -15.16
C VAL A 80 -20.07 2.19 -14.97
N GLU A 81 -19.69 2.86 -16.08
CA GLU A 81 -18.87 4.08 -16.06
C GLU A 81 -19.42 5.14 -15.11
N ARG A 82 -20.73 5.45 -15.21
CA ARG A 82 -21.39 6.40 -14.31
C ARG A 82 -21.22 6.04 -12.83
N LEU A 83 -21.28 4.76 -12.47
CA LEU A 83 -21.12 4.32 -11.08
C LEU A 83 -19.65 4.44 -10.66
N SER A 84 -18.72 3.96 -11.48
CA SER A 84 -17.28 4.08 -11.20
C SER A 84 -16.87 5.54 -11.00
N ASP A 85 -17.32 6.44 -11.88
CA ASP A 85 -17.03 7.87 -11.79
C ASP A 85 -17.69 8.55 -10.58
N THR A 86 -18.92 8.18 -10.26
CA THR A 86 -19.59 8.67 -9.05
C THR A 86 -18.86 8.23 -7.80
N VAL A 87 -18.40 6.96 -7.75
CA VAL A 87 -17.69 6.42 -6.60
C VAL A 87 -16.33 7.11 -6.38
N GLN A 88 -15.49 7.21 -7.42
CA GLN A 88 -14.14 7.78 -7.28
C GLN A 88 -14.12 9.31 -7.11
N ASN A 89 -15.19 10.00 -7.49
CA ASN A 89 -15.31 11.46 -7.35
C ASN A 89 -16.37 11.85 -6.30
N GLY A 90 -17.64 11.89 -6.70
CA GLY A 90 -18.72 12.49 -5.90
C GLY A 90 -18.91 11.82 -4.54
N LEU A 91 -19.01 10.49 -4.51
CA LEU A 91 -19.28 9.74 -3.29
C LEU A 91 -18.09 9.78 -2.33
N ILE A 92 -16.87 9.53 -2.82
CA ILE A 92 -15.67 9.59 -1.97
C ILE A 92 -15.47 10.98 -1.38
N ASN A 93 -15.70 12.05 -2.14
CA ASN A 93 -15.57 13.42 -1.62
C ASN A 93 -16.56 13.70 -0.48
N ILE A 94 -17.81 13.26 -0.60
CA ILE A 94 -18.82 13.43 0.45
C ILE A 94 -18.48 12.61 1.70
N VAL A 95 -18.21 11.31 1.52
CA VAL A 95 -17.92 10.39 2.64
C VAL A 95 -16.63 10.79 3.35
N THR A 96 -15.62 11.29 2.62
CA THR A 96 -14.35 11.76 3.19
C THR A 96 -14.57 12.95 4.12
N ILE A 97 -15.46 13.90 3.76
CA ILE A 97 -15.79 15.03 4.64
C ILE A 97 -16.41 14.51 5.94
N PHE A 98 -17.44 13.67 5.86
CA PHE A 98 -18.09 13.13 7.06
C PHE A 98 -17.15 12.28 7.92
N LEU A 99 -16.30 11.46 7.30
CA LEU A 99 -15.28 10.70 8.00
C LEU A 99 -14.26 11.63 8.69
N GLY A 100 -13.80 12.68 8.01
CA GLY A 100 -12.88 13.67 8.54
C GLY A 100 -13.44 14.38 9.77
N LEU A 101 -14.68 14.85 9.71
CA LEU A 101 -15.38 15.45 10.86
C LEU A 101 -15.56 14.44 12.00
N SER A 102 -15.95 13.20 11.68
CA SER A 102 -16.16 12.14 12.68
C SER A 102 -14.86 11.75 13.40
N VAL A 103 -13.74 11.70 12.67
CA VAL A 103 -12.40 11.49 13.23
C VAL A 103 -11.99 12.68 14.09
N GLY A 104 -12.21 13.91 13.60
CA GLY A 104 -11.94 15.14 14.33
C GLY A 104 -12.72 15.25 15.64
N ALA A 105 -13.98 14.79 15.66
CA ALA A 105 -14.82 14.75 16.84
C ALA A 105 -14.27 13.82 17.95
N LYS A 106 -13.38 12.87 17.61
CA LYS A 106 -12.69 12.02 18.59
C LYS A 106 -11.39 12.64 19.12
N LEU A 107 -10.96 13.81 18.62
CA LEU A 107 -9.78 14.55 19.08
C LEU A 107 -10.10 15.48 20.27
N VAL A 108 -10.89 14.97 21.23
CA VAL A 108 -11.14 15.63 22.50
C VAL A 108 -9.92 15.48 23.42
N ALA A 109 -9.68 16.48 24.27
CA ALA A 109 -8.44 16.59 25.06
C ALA A 109 -8.17 15.36 25.94
N ASP A 110 -9.20 14.80 26.55
CA ASP A 110 -9.14 13.61 27.40
C ASP A 110 -8.79 12.33 26.63
N LYS A 111 -9.00 12.27 25.31
CA LYS A 111 -8.63 11.15 24.45
C LYS A 111 -7.31 11.37 23.72
N PHE A 112 -6.95 12.61 23.43
CA PHE A 112 -5.74 12.94 22.69
C PHE A 112 -4.52 13.20 23.58
N LEU A 113 -4.68 13.90 24.71
CA LEU A 113 -3.60 14.22 25.64
C LEU A 113 -3.42 13.08 26.66
N GLN A 114 -3.21 11.87 26.16
CA GLN A 114 -2.94 10.68 26.96
C GLN A 114 -1.52 10.17 26.68
N PRO A 115 -0.81 9.60 27.67
CA PRO A 115 0.52 9.03 27.43
C PRO A 115 0.52 7.93 26.36
N GLN A 116 -0.61 7.25 26.16
CA GLN A 116 -0.81 6.26 25.10
C GLN A 116 -0.68 6.88 23.69
N THR A 117 -1.12 8.13 23.49
CA THR A 117 -1.03 8.78 22.16
C THR A 117 0.40 9.10 21.77
N LEU A 118 1.25 9.47 22.74
CA LEU A 118 2.69 9.62 22.51
C LEU A 118 3.32 8.30 22.05
N GLY A 119 2.92 7.18 22.67
CA GLY A 119 3.32 5.84 22.23
C GLY A 119 2.91 5.55 20.77
N ILE A 120 1.69 5.90 20.38
CA ILE A 120 1.21 5.72 18.99
C ILE A 120 2.05 6.55 18.01
N LEU A 121 2.40 7.79 18.36
CA LEU A 121 3.26 8.63 17.52
C LEU A 121 4.64 8.00 17.34
N LEU A 122 5.33 7.67 18.43
CA LEU A 122 6.66 7.08 18.38
C LEU A 122 6.69 5.73 17.65
N LEU A 123 5.69 4.87 17.87
CA LEU A 123 5.59 3.58 17.18
C LEU A 123 5.28 3.74 15.70
N GLY A 124 4.56 4.79 15.29
CA GLY A 124 4.19 5.01 13.90
C GLY A 124 5.40 5.22 12.98
N VAL A 125 6.38 6.03 13.39
CA VAL A 125 7.61 6.24 12.60
C VAL A 125 8.45 4.96 12.51
N VAL A 126 8.55 4.21 13.61
CA VAL A 126 9.28 2.94 13.66
C VAL A 126 8.59 1.89 12.78
N ALA A 127 7.26 1.83 12.80
CA ALA A 127 6.48 0.91 11.98
C ALA A 127 6.74 1.13 10.47
N PHE A 128 6.74 2.38 10.01
CA PHE A 128 7.11 2.69 8.62
C PHE A 128 8.56 2.34 8.31
N GLY A 129 9.46 2.56 9.26
CA GLY A 129 10.87 2.19 9.12
C GLY A 129 11.06 0.69 8.93
N ILE A 130 10.46 -0.12 9.80
CA ILE A 130 10.49 -1.58 9.74
C ILE A 130 9.81 -2.08 8.47
N GLY A 131 8.64 -1.56 8.11
CA GLY A 131 7.92 -1.97 6.91
C GLY A 131 8.72 -1.72 5.63
N THR A 132 9.36 -0.54 5.54
CA THR A 132 10.24 -0.19 4.41
C THR A 132 11.46 -1.12 4.35
N ALA A 133 12.12 -1.34 5.48
CA ALA A 133 13.29 -2.21 5.56
C ALA A 133 12.92 -3.66 5.20
N ALA A 134 11.84 -4.19 5.75
CA ALA A 134 11.33 -5.53 5.46
C ALA A 134 10.99 -5.69 3.98
N GLY A 135 10.34 -4.70 3.35
CA GLY A 135 10.04 -4.73 1.92
C GLY A 135 11.30 -4.79 1.05
N VAL A 136 12.33 -4.00 1.37
CA VAL A 136 13.63 -4.02 0.68
C VAL A 136 14.35 -5.35 0.89
N LEU A 137 14.38 -5.87 2.12
CA LEU A 137 15.00 -7.15 2.45
C LEU A 137 14.28 -8.31 1.74
N MET A 138 12.95 -8.28 1.65
CA MET A 138 12.20 -9.26 0.90
C MET A 138 12.53 -9.21 -0.60
N ALA A 139 12.68 -8.02 -1.18
CA ALA A 139 13.12 -7.89 -2.57
C ALA A 139 14.54 -8.46 -2.79
N LYS A 140 15.46 -8.27 -1.83
CA LYS A 140 16.79 -8.90 -1.86
C LYS A 140 16.72 -10.42 -1.74
N LEU A 141 15.86 -10.93 -0.87
CA LEU A 141 15.66 -12.37 -0.72
C LEU A 141 15.11 -12.99 -2.01
N LEU A 142 14.15 -12.34 -2.66
CA LEU A 142 13.61 -12.79 -3.95
C LEU A 142 14.67 -12.79 -5.07
N ASN A 143 15.70 -11.94 -4.98
CA ASN A 143 16.82 -11.93 -5.93
C ASN A 143 17.73 -13.16 -5.87
N VAL A 144 17.67 -13.94 -4.79
CA VAL A 144 18.42 -15.19 -4.65
C VAL A 144 17.76 -16.30 -5.46
N PHE A 145 16.43 -16.29 -5.56
CA PHE A 145 15.66 -17.39 -6.18
C PHE A 145 15.10 -17.06 -7.57
N SER A 146 15.08 -15.80 -7.97
CA SER A 146 14.44 -15.35 -9.22
C SER A 146 15.44 -15.23 -10.38
N LYS A 147 15.06 -15.73 -11.56
CA LYS A 147 15.82 -15.55 -12.81
C LYS A 147 15.93 -14.07 -13.21
N ASN A 148 14.81 -13.35 -13.11
CA ASN A 148 14.75 -11.90 -13.31
C ASN A 148 14.87 -11.21 -11.95
N LYS A 149 16.03 -10.63 -11.67
CA LYS A 149 16.27 -9.93 -10.40
C LYS A 149 15.35 -8.70 -10.31
N ILE A 150 14.71 -8.56 -9.15
CA ILE A 150 13.86 -7.45 -8.75
C ILE A 150 14.75 -6.32 -8.23
N ASN A 151 14.55 -5.10 -8.70
CA ASN A 151 15.22 -3.94 -8.15
C ASN A 151 14.75 -3.72 -6.69
N PRO A 152 15.64 -3.77 -5.67
CA PRO A 152 15.23 -3.64 -4.27
C PRO A 152 14.53 -2.33 -3.92
N LEU A 153 14.69 -1.28 -4.74
CA LEU A 153 13.96 -0.02 -4.57
C LEU A 153 12.43 -0.17 -4.77
N ILE A 154 11.99 -1.21 -5.46
CA ILE A 154 10.56 -1.55 -5.61
C ILE A 154 10.03 -2.17 -4.31
N GLY A 155 10.89 -2.84 -3.52
CA GLY A 155 10.52 -3.42 -2.23
C GLY A 155 10.04 -2.38 -1.22
N SER A 156 10.65 -1.19 -1.20
CA SER A 156 10.21 -0.10 -0.33
C SER A 156 8.87 0.51 -0.74
N ALA A 157 8.44 0.32 -1.99
CA ALA A 157 7.14 0.79 -2.47
C ALA A 157 5.96 -0.04 -1.95
N GLY A 158 6.21 -1.12 -1.21
CA GLY A 158 5.17 -1.94 -0.57
C GLY A 158 4.45 -1.23 0.57
N GLY A 159 4.97 -0.11 1.10
CA GLY A 159 4.23 0.74 2.02
C GLY A 159 3.01 1.34 1.31
N SER A 160 1.80 1.08 1.83
CA SER A 160 0.50 1.37 1.19
C SER A 160 0.14 2.87 1.07
N ALA A 161 1.13 3.75 0.91
CA ALA A 161 0.96 5.17 0.63
C ALA A 161 0.83 5.39 -0.89
N VAL A 162 -0.36 5.10 -1.42
CA VAL A 162 -0.67 5.26 -2.84
C VAL A 162 -0.87 6.74 -3.21
N PRO A 163 -0.34 7.24 -4.33
CA PRO A 163 0.71 6.69 -5.20
C PRO A 163 2.13 7.13 -4.75
N MET A 164 2.25 7.83 -3.63
CA MET A 164 3.48 8.52 -3.22
C MET A 164 4.66 7.58 -2.96
N ALA A 165 4.47 6.42 -2.32
CA ALA A 165 5.57 5.47 -2.05
C ALA A 165 6.26 5.02 -3.35
N ALA A 166 5.49 4.73 -4.40
CA ALA A 166 6.02 4.36 -5.70
C ALA A 166 6.73 5.55 -6.39
N ARG A 167 6.23 6.78 -6.21
CA ARG A 167 6.89 8.01 -6.71
C ARG A 167 8.22 8.27 -6.01
N VAL A 168 8.29 8.05 -4.70
CA VAL A 168 9.54 8.16 -3.92
C VAL A 168 10.55 7.11 -4.36
N SER A 169 10.12 5.85 -4.53
CA SER A 169 10.97 4.80 -5.10
C SER A 169 11.48 5.16 -6.50
N ASN A 170 10.63 5.74 -7.34
CA ASN A 170 11.04 6.21 -8.67
C ASN A 170 12.07 7.35 -8.59
N LYS A 171 11.88 8.32 -7.69
CA LYS A 171 12.85 9.40 -7.48
C LYS A 171 14.23 8.86 -7.11
N VAL A 172 14.31 7.96 -6.14
CA VAL A 172 15.59 7.34 -5.73
C VAL A 172 16.19 6.45 -6.83
N GLY A 173 15.35 5.83 -7.65
CA GLY A 173 15.77 5.12 -8.87
C GLY A 173 16.46 6.05 -9.87
N LEU A 174 15.83 7.19 -10.16
CA LEU A 174 16.36 8.21 -11.07
C LEU A 174 17.62 8.91 -10.53
N GLU A 175 17.75 9.04 -9.20
CA GLU A 175 19.00 9.50 -8.56
C GLU A 175 20.17 8.55 -8.85
N SER A 176 19.90 7.24 -8.98
CA SER A 176 20.94 6.24 -9.23
C SER A 176 21.24 6.09 -10.73
N ASP A 177 20.22 6.29 -11.58
CA ASP A 177 20.32 6.20 -13.03
C ASP A 177 19.14 6.96 -13.70
N PRO A 178 19.40 8.04 -14.47
CA PRO A 178 18.36 8.89 -15.06
C PRO A 178 17.41 8.20 -16.05
N GLN A 179 17.76 7.01 -16.54
CA GLN A 179 16.91 6.22 -17.46
C GLN A 179 16.16 5.09 -16.73
N ASN A 180 16.32 4.94 -15.40
CA ASN A 180 15.67 3.87 -14.63
C ASN A 180 14.29 4.27 -14.12
N PHE A 181 13.29 4.22 -15.00
CA PHE A 181 11.91 4.51 -14.61
C PHE A 181 11.28 3.32 -13.88
N LEU A 182 11.05 3.48 -12.57
CA LEU A 182 10.50 2.43 -11.71
C LEU A 182 9.02 2.62 -11.40
N LEU A 183 8.42 3.79 -11.66
CA LEU A 183 7.05 4.11 -11.23
C LEU A 183 6.03 3.03 -11.63
N MET A 184 6.05 2.60 -12.90
CA MET A 184 5.11 1.59 -13.42
C MET A 184 5.28 0.22 -12.74
N HIS A 185 6.51 -0.16 -12.39
CA HIS A 185 6.79 -1.42 -11.70
C HIS A 185 6.52 -1.34 -10.20
N ALA A 186 6.84 -0.21 -9.58
CA ALA A 186 6.69 0.04 -8.15
C ALA A 186 5.22 0.15 -7.72
N MET A 187 4.30 0.46 -8.65
CA MET A 187 2.86 0.44 -8.36
C MET A 187 2.35 -0.97 -8.03
N GLY A 188 3.01 -2.04 -8.52
CA GLY A 188 2.64 -3.42 -8.21
C GLY A 188 2.69 -3.70 -6.70
N PRO A 189 3.88 -3.61 -6.06
CA PRO A 189 3.98 -3.78 -4.61
C PRO A 189 3.16 -2.76 -3.80
N ASN A 190 2.96 -1.54 -4.31
CA ASN A 190 2.13 -0.54 -3.62
C ASN A 190 0.67 -0.99 -3.52
N VAL A 191 0.10 -1.51 -4.62
CA VAL A 191 -1.25 -2.10 -4.61
C VAL A 191 -1.29 -3.37 -3.75
N ALA A 192 -0.25 -4.21 -3.82
CA ALA A 192 -0.15 -5.40 -2.96
C ALA A 192 -0.11 -5.03 -1.47
N GLY A 193 0.53 -3.90 -1.11
CA GLY A 193 0.54 -3.37 0.26
C GLY A 193 -0.85 -2.96 0.75
N VAL A 194 -1.69 -2.36 -0.10
CA VAL A 194 -3.09 -2.04 0.25
C VAL A 194 -3.87 -3.32 0.56
N ILE A 195 -3.72 -4.35 -0.26
CA ILE A 195 -4.36 -5.66 -0.05
C ILE A 195 -3.82 -6.31 1.23
N GLY A 196 -2.49 -6.31 1.41
CA GLY A 196 -1.82 -6.88 2.58
C GLY A 196 -2.25 -6.23 3.90
N SER A 197 -2.43 -4.92 3.92
CA SER A 197 -2.95 -4.19 5.10
C SER A 197 -4.36 -4.65 5.49
N ALA A 198 -5.24 -4.89 4.51
CA ALA A 198 -6.58 -5.40 4.78
C ALA A 198 -6.57 -6.87 5.25
N ILE A 199 -5.67 -7.70 4.71
CA ILE A 199 -5.46 -9.08 5.19
C ILE A 199 -4.95 -9.06 6.64
N ALA A 200 -3.92 -8.26 6.94
CA ALA A 200 -3.39 -8.13 8.29
C ALA A 200 -4.47 -7.66 9.29
N ALA A 201 -5.29 -6.68 8.90
CA ALA A 201 -6.43 -6.24 9.70
C ALA A 201 -7.43 -7.38 9.95
N GLY A 202 -7.78 -8.17 8.93
CA GLY A 202 -8.67 -9.32 9.10
C GLY A 202 -8.10 -10.42 10.00
N VAL A 203 -6.80 -10.72 9.90
CA VAL A 203 -6.14 -11.68 10.81
C VAL A 203 -6.15 -11.17 12.25
N MET A 204 -5.88 -9.88 12.46
CA MET A 204 -5.95 -9.27 13.79
C MET A 204 -7.38 -9.27 14.35
N LEU A 205 -8.40 -8.97 13.53
CA LEU A 205 -9.80 -9.06 13.93
C LEU A 205 -10.15 -10.47 14.40
N LYS A 206 -9.79 -11.47 13.60
CA LYS A 206 -9.99 -12.89 13.96
C LYS A 206 -9.33 -13.24 15.28
N TYR A 207 -8.06 -12.85 15.45
CA TYR A 207 -7.29 -13.22 16.63
C TYR A 207 -7.78 -12.53 17.91
N VAL A 208 -8.10 -11.23 17.85
CA VAL A 208 -8.50 -10.44 19.02
C VAL A 208 -9.94 -10.72 19.44
N LEU A 209 -10.85 -10.98 18.49
CA LEU A 209 -12.28 -11.22 18.79
C LEU A 209 -12.59 -12.69 19.11
N ALA A 210 -11.70 -13.63 18.76
CA ALA A 210 -11.82 -15.04 19.10
C ALA A 210 -11.02 -15.44 20.37
N MET A 211 -10.30 -14.50 20.97
CA MET A 211 -9.79 -14.58 22.35
C MET A 211 -10.81 -14.03 23.33
#